data_AF-A0A943U3I2-F1
#
_entry.id   AF-A0A943U3I2-F1
#
_cell.length_a   1.000
_cell.length_b   1.000
_cell.length_c   1.000
_cell.angle_alpha   90.00
_cell.angle_beta   90.00
_cell.angle_gamma   90.00
#
_symmetry.space_group_name_H-M   'P 1'
#
loop_
_entity.id
_entity.type
_entity.pdbx_description
1 polymer ?
#
loop_
_entity_poly.entity_id
_entity_poly.type
_entity_poly.pdbx_seq_one_letter_code
_entity_poly.pdbx_strand_id
1 'polypeptide(L)' 'MMEPKSFEEVHPGIEEYFEVQKEYLAKFGEHSLERTMHYEPLRPSCLDFVEGAKELRRAIRRNKPIEQIPPEMWKGIIF' A
#
# COMPACT_ATOMS: atom_id res chain seq x y z
N MET A 1 -10.34 -33.45 0.07
CA MET A 1 -10.68 -32.04 -0.22
C MET A 1 -9.73 -31.22 0.63
N MET A 2 -8.87 -30.38 0.04
CA MET A 2 -8.03 -29.47 0.83
C MET A 2 -8.91 -28.32 1.30
N GLU A 3 -8.88 -28.02 2.59
CA GLU A 3 -9.46 -26.78 3.14
C GLU A 3 -8.81 -25.59 2.43
N PRO A 4 -9.58 -24.55 2.02
CA PRO A 4 -8.98 -23.34 1.48
C PRO A 4 -8.14 -22.67 2.57
N LYS A 5 -6.92 -22.28 2.22
CA LYS A 5 -6.05 -21.49 3.11
C LYS A 5 -6.76 -20.19 3.49
N SER A 6 -6.54 -19.70 4.72
CA SER A 6 -7.07 -18.40 5.12
C SER A 6 -6.44 -17.29 4.28
N PHE A 7 -7.12 -16.15 4.14
CA PHE A 7 -6.64 -15.03 3.33
C PHE A 7 -5.25 -14.55 3.81
N GLU A 8 -5.04 -14.53 5.12
CA GLU A 8 -3.80 -14.16 5.79
C GLU A 8 -2.66 -15.17 5.53
N GLU A 9 -2.98 -16.47 5.41
CA GLU A 9 -2.01 -17.50 5.03
C GLU A 9 -1.54 -17.36 3.58
N VAL A 10 -2.33 -16.73 2.71
CA VAL A 10 -1.96 -16.46 1.31
C VAL A 10 -1.27 -15.10 1.15
N HIS A 11 -1.45 -14.20 2.11
CA HIS A 11 -1.00 -12.81 2.07
C HIS A 11 -0.21 -12.44 3.33
N PRO A 12 1.05 -12.90 3.46
CA PRO A 12 1.88 -12.61 4.62
C PRO A 12 2.11 -11.09 4.76
N GLY A 13 2.13 -10.60 6.00
CA GLY A 13 2.39 -9.18 6.30
C GLY A 13 1.19 -8.25 6.12
N ILE A 14 -0.02 -8.79 5.84
CA ILE A 14 -1.22 -7.98 5.61
C ILE A 14 -1.66 -7.19 6.85
N GLU A 15 -1.64 -7.80 8.04
CA GLU A 15 -1.99 -7.13 9.30
C GLU A 15 -1.03 -5.96 9.56
N GLU A 16 0.27 -6.24 9.47
CA GLU A 16 1.35 -5.27 9.64
C GLU A 16 1.23 -4.11 8.63
N TYR A 17 0.89 -4.40 7.38
CA TYR A 17 0.66 -3.39 6.36
C TYR A 17 -0.47 -2.45 6.77
N PHE A 18 -1.63 -2.97 7.20
CA PHE A 18 -2.77 -2.14 7.57
C PHE A 18 -2.53 -1.33 8.85
N GLU A 19 -1.75 -1.85 9.80
CA GLU A 19 -1.31 -1.08 10.97
C GLU A 19 -0.44 0.11 10.56
N VAL A 20 0.60 -0.14 9.77
CA VAL A 20 1.51 0.93 9.30
C VAL A 20 0.77 1.90 8.37
N GLN A 21 -0.19 1.43 7.58
CA GLN A 21 -1.02 2.30 6.74
C GLN A 21 -1.84 3.27 7.59
N LYS A 22 -2.45 2.82 8.69
CA LYS A 22 -3.16 3.71 9.62
C LYS A 22 -2.22 4.77 10.21
N GLU A 23 -1.02 4.37 10.65
CA GLU A 23 -0.01 5.31 11.14
C GLU A 23 0.42 6.33 10.08
N TYR A 24 0.62 5.87 8.84
CA TYR A 24 1.00 6.71 7.71
C TYR A 24 -0.09 7.75 7.41
N LEU A 25 -1.34 7.33 7.29
CA LEU A 25 -2.48 8.20 7.00
C LEU A 25 -2.73 9.20 8.14
N ALA A 26 -2.55 8.79 9.40
CA ALA A 26 -2.63 9.70 10.54
C ALA A 26 -1.55 10.79 10.49
N LYS A 27 -0.37 10.49 9.95
CA LYS A 27 0.76 11.42 9.86
C LYS A 27 0.69 12.35 8.64
N PHE A 28 0.29 11.85 7.48
CA PHE A 28 0.36 12.58 6.21
C PHE A 28 -1.01 12.95 5.63
N GLY A 29 -2.11 12.49 6.24
CA GLY A 29 -3.49 12.76 5.84
C GLY A 29 -4.17 11.57 5.18
N GLU A 30 -5.49 11.47 5.34
CA GLU A 30 -6.31 10.36 4.81
C GLU A 30 -6.21 10.20 3.29
N HIS A 31 -6.01 11.31 2.57
CA HIS A 31 -5.91 11.33 1.11
C HIS A 31 -4.47 11.17 0.59
N SER A 32 -3.49 10.87 1.45
CA SER A 32 -2.07 10.87 1.09
C SER A 32 -1.60 9.67 0.26
N LEU A 33 -2.46 8.65 0.08
CA LEU A 33 -2.21 7.47 -0.75
C LEU A 33 -3.17 7.32 -1.94
N GLU A 34 -4.13 8.23 -2.13
CA GLU A 34 -5.22 8.07 -3.11
C GLU A 34 -4.75 7.89 -4.55
N ARG A 35 -3.69 8.60 -4.94
CA ARG A 35 -3.12 8.54 -6.29
C ARG A 35 -1.74 7.90 -6.28
N THR A 36 -1.62 6.81 -5.53
CA THR A 36 -0.41 5.97 -5.49
C THR A 36 -0.72 4.62 -6.10
N MET A 37 0.28 3.99 -6.72
CA MET A 37 0.10 2.67 -7.35
C MET A 37 0.22 1.53 -6.34
N HIS A 38 -0.09 1.71 -5.05
CA HIS A 38 0.13 0.68 -4.02
C HIS A 38 -0.71 -0.59 -4.20
N TYR A 39 -1.75 -0.56 -5.04
CA TYR A 39 -2.62 -1.69 -5.35
C TYR A 39 -2.74 -1.90 -6.86
N GLU A 40 -1.60 -1.91 -7.57
CA GLU A 40 -1.55 -2.18 -9.00
C GLU A 40 -1.29 -3.68 -9.25
N PRO A 41 -2.25 -4.46 -9.79
CA PRO A 41 -2.05 -5.89 -10.05
C PRO A 41 -0.88 -6.19 -11.01
N LEU A 42 -0.50 -5.23 -11.86
CA LEU A 42 0.65 -5.34 -12.75
C LEU A 42 2.01 -5.06 -12.07
N ARG A 43 2.02 -4.61 -10.82
CA ARG A 43 3.22 -4.48 -9.98
C ARG A 43 3.22 -5.56 -8.91
N PRO A 44 4.10 -6.58 -9.00
CA PRO A 44 4.17 -7.66 -8.02
C PRO A 44 4.36 -7.16 -6.56
N SER A 45 5.05 -6.02 -6.38
CA SER A 45 5.24 -5.39 -5.07
C SER A 45 3.96 -4.85 -4.43
N CYS A 46 2.90 -4.63 -5.21
CA CYS A 46 1.62 -4.09 -4.74
C CYS A 46 0.70 -5.17 -4.16
N LEU A 47 1.03 -6.44 -4.42
CA LEU A 47 0.44 -7.61 -3.78
C LEU A 47 1.35 -8.17 -2.66
N ASP A 48 2.53 -7.57 -2.47
CA ASP A 48 3.48 -7.89 -1.41
C ASP A 48 3.31 -6.92 -0.24
N PHE A 49 2.45 -7.30 0.72
CA PHE A 49 2.15 -6.49 1.89
C PHE A 49 3.38 -6.20 2.76
N VAL A 50 4.38 -7.10 2.77
CA VAL A 50 5.63 -6.90 3.51
C VAL A 50 6.45 -5.76 2.91
N GLU A 51 6.60 -5.73 1.59
CA GLU A 51 7.29 -4.61 0.93
C GLU A 51 6.49 -3.31 1.01
N GLY A 52 5.17 -3.37 0.87
CA GLY A 52 4.29 -2.22 1.10
C GLY A 52 4.47 -1.61 2.50
N ALA A 53 4.50 -2.44 3.55
CA ALA A 53 4.71 -1.99 4.92
C ALA A 53 6.09 -1.33 5.10
N LYS A 54 7.14 -1.90 4.49
CA LYS A 54 8.49 -1.31 4.51
C LYS A 54 8.54 0.05 3.83
N GLU A 55 7.84 0.24 2.72
CA GLU A 55 7.79 1.52 2.02
C GLU A 55 7.12 2.60 2.87
N LEU A 56 5.95 2.29 3.44
CA LEU A 56 5.22 3.20 4.33
C LEU A 56 6.08 3.59 5.55
N ARG A 57 6.76 2.63 6.20
CA ARG A 57 7.68 2.91 7.31
C ARG A 57 8.85 3.80 6.89
N ARG A 58 9.41 3.59 5.70
CA ARG A 58 10.50 4.45 5.20
C ARG A 58 10.03 5.88 5.01
N ALA A 59 8.82 6.07 4.50
CA ALA A 59 8.21 7.39 4.32
C ALA A 59 7.94 8.08 5.66
N ILE A 60 7.35 7.37 6.64
CA ILE A 60 7.15 7.85 8.02
C ILE A 60 8.49 8.27 8.64
N ARG A 61 9.50 7.39 8.61
CA ARG A 61 10.83 7.63 9.19
C ARG A 61 11.55 8.82 8.56
N ARG A 62 11.41 9.01 7.25
CA ARG A 62 11.99 10.13 6.51
C ARG A 62 11.18 11.41 6.61
N ASN A 63 9.99 11.35 7.23
CA ASN A 63 9.01 12.42 7.25
C ASN A 63 8.72 12.98 5.84
N LYS A 64 8.71 12.10 4.84
CA LYS A 64 8.47 12.44 3.44
C LYS A 64 7.36 11.54 2.92
N PRO A 65 6.17 12.08 2.58
CA PRO A 65 5.09 11.28 2.04
C PRO A 65 5.51 10.68 0.69
N ILE A 66 4.95 9.52 0.38
CA ILE A 66 4.99 8.93 -0.94
C ILE A 66 4.38 9.91 -1.93
N GLU A 67 5.04 10.08 -3.07
CA GLU A 67 4.63 11.00 -4.10
C GLU A 67 3.34 10.52 -4.75
N GLN A 68 2.36 11.42 -4.79
CA GLN A 68 1.10 11.16 -5.48
C GLN A 68 1.24 11.50 -6.95
N ILE A 69 0.70 10.62 -7.79
CA ILE A 69 0.58 10.86 -9.22
C ILE A 69 -0.30 12.11 -9.44
N PRO A 70 0.10 13.02 -10.35
CA PRO A 70 -0.71 14.19 -10.71
C PRO A 70 -2.13 13.77 -11.14
N PRO A 71 -3.18 14.51 -10.74
CA PRO A 71 -4.58 14.16 -11.05
C PRO A 71 -4.86 13.92 -12.54
N GLU A 72 -4.21 14.68 -13.41
CA GLU A 72 -4.35 14.63 -14.86
C GLU A 72 -3.82 13.30 -15.42
N MET A 73 -2.69 12.83 -14.85
CA MET A 73 -2.13 11.53 -15.19
C MET A 73 -2.97 10.40 -14.59
N TRP A 74 -3.42 10.55 -13.34
CA TRP A 74 -4.22 9.54 -12.64
C TRP A 74 -5.53 9.20 -13.37
N LYS A 75 -6.22 10.21 -13.92
CA LYS A 75 -7.45 10.03 -14.72
C LYS A 75 -7.24 9.18 -15.99
N GLY A 76 -6.00 9.10 -16.48
CA GLY A 76 -5.65 8.31 -17.66
C GLY A 76 -5.21 6.88 -17.35
N ILE A 77 -5.07 6.51 -16.08
CA ILE A 77 -4.69 5.16 -15.66
C ILE A 77 -5.95 4.28 -15.64
N ILE A 78 -5.84 3.09 -16.24
CA ILE A 78 -6.87 2.06 -16.24
C ILE A 78 -6.40 0.97 -15.27
N PHE A 79 -7.18 0.69 -14.23
CA PHE A 79 -6.93 -0.33 -13.20
C PHE A 79 -7.56 -1.67 -13.55
#